data_AF-A0A061N0G1-F1
#
_entry.id   AF-A0A061N0G1-F1
#
_cell.length_a   1.000
_cell.length_b   1.000
_cell.length_c   1.000
_cell.angle_alpha   90.00
_cell.angle_beta   90.00
_cell.angle_gamma   90.00
#
_symmetry.space_group_name_H-M   'P 1'
#
loop_
_entity.id
_entity.type
_entity.pdbx_description
1 polymer ?
#
loop_
_entity_poly.entity_id
_entity_poly.type
_entity_poly.pdbx_seq_one_letter_code
_entity_poly.pdbx_strand_id
1 'polypeptide(L)'
;MGRQDNNLRALNRTGWLRPVPSALLVGYTGDLSVPVQASISFGSGNQFLVGSTFPVSVDVLNGIGQKVSSDEANGELRVSASVGEVLNGQVTVQNVGSGGISYSVEGSQIARRPISATDTIHDFGLPTSITTSVDGRTNLDVKPKDSNGNEIRYDGLQVEKEVVGNVGRIDSRGRFHATNAGDGEVIITIGKAEKKVPVTVTEASPFNDVQTNHAYYEEILFGVERGFFRGYPNGDFRPNQNVLRQHVASVLVREFDLEGQAAPNPNYVDVPDDHGTFSEIAIATEQGWVQGNRSTGKFRPTSALTRGQMAMVLTRAYDLDAGDVSTSFSDVKSSDEPYEAIQALAAKGITTGYSDGTFRPNEPISRAHFATFMKRLIDHLEE
;
A
#
# COMPACT_ATOMS: atom_id res chain seq x y z
N MET A 1 51.24 43.75 29.32
CA MET A 1 49.93 43.82 28.65
C MET A 1 50.12 44.63 27.38
N GLY A 2 50.02 44.16 26.14
CA GLY A 2 49.82 42.84 25.56
C GLY A 2 50.42 42.87 24.14
N ARG A 3 50.99 41.74 23.73
CA ARG A 3 51.53 41.45 22.39
C ARG A 3 50.39 41.38 21.36
N GLN A 4 50.66 41.69 20.10
CA GLN A 4 50.74 40.66 19.04
C GLN A 4 51.41 41.25 17.79
N ASP A 5 52.51 40.60 17.40
CA ASP A 5 53.36 40.93 16.27
C ASP A 5 52.68 40.56 14.95
N ASN A 6 52.81 41.46 13.97
CA ASN A 6 52.74 41.15 12.56
C ASN A 6 53.79 40.09 12.22
N ASN A 7 53.36 38.96 11.65
CA ASN A 7 53.93 38.32 10.45
C ASN A 7 53.45 36.86 10.36
N LEU A 8 52.53 36.62 9.43
CA LEU A 8 52.20 35.29 8.93
C LEU A 8 53.48 34.63 8.39
N ARG A 9 54.04 33.67 9.13
CA ARG A 9 55.07 32.76 8.64
C ARG A 9 54.43 31.42 8.30
N ALA A 10 54.18 31.18 7.02
CA ALA A 10 53.97 29.83 6.51
C ALA A 10 55.33 29.12 6.47
N LEU A 11 55.52 28.10 7.32
CA LEU A 11 56.64 27.18 7.24
C LEU A 11 56.25 26.03 6.32
N ASN A 12 56.97 25.84 5.21
CA ASN A 12 57.01 24.56 4.53
C ASN A 12 58.47 24.08 4.38
N ARG A 13 58.69 22.78 4.65
CA ARG A 13 59.99 22.11 4.68
C ARG A 13 60.46 21.75 3.27
N THR A 14 60.91 22.73 2.49
CA THR A 14 61.81 22.50 1.35
C THR A 14 62.37 23.86 0.92
N GLY A 15 63.58 24.17 1.35
CA GLY A 15 64.21 25.49 1.21
C GLY A 15 64.47 25.91 -0.23
N TRP A 16 63.52 26.63 -0.82
CA TRP A 16 63.72 27.46 -2.01
C TRP A 16 62.96 28.78 -1.87
N LEU A 17 63.69 29.89 -1.81
CA LEU A 17 63.14 31.24 -1.96
C LEU A 17 62.77 31.44 -3.43
N ARG A 18 61.47 31.46 -3.74
CA ARG A 18 61.00 32.00 -5.02
C ARG A 18 60.74 33.49 -4.84
N PRO A 19 61.25 34.38 -5.71
CA PRO A 19 60.75 35.73 -5.78
C PRO A 19 59.29 35.65 -6.22
N VAL A 20 58.38 36.19 -5.40
CA VAL A 20 57.01 36.43 -5.86
C VAL A 20 57.11 37.52 -6.91
N PRO A 21 56.70 37.30 -8.17
CA PRO A 21 56.64 38.39 -9.13
C PRO A 21 55.63 39.39 -8.58
N SER A 22 55.99 40.68 -8.58
CA SER A 22 55.07 41.80 -8.40
C SER A 22 54.07 41.80 -9.57
N ALA A 23 53.14 40.85 -9.58
CA ALA A 23 52.04 40.81 -10.51
C ALA A 23 50.96 41.74 -9.96
N LEU A 24 50.98 42.96 -10.50
CA LEU A 24 49.89 43.92 -10.57
C LEU A 24 48.76 43.70 -9.54
N LEU A 25 48.90 44.37 -8.40
CA LEU A 25 47.72 44.86 -7.69
C LEU A 25 47.11 45.94 -8.61
N VAL A 26 46.27 45.53 -9.56
CA VAL A 26 45.31 46.46 -10.16
C VAL A 26 44.37 46.81 -9.01
N GLY A 27 44.71 47.88 -8.29
CA GLY A 27 43.81 48.48 -7.33
C GLY A 27 42.54 48.81 -8.10
N TYR A 28 41.48 48.05 -7.87
CA TYR A 28 40.15 48.45 -8.27
C TYR A 28 39.88 49.74 -7.49
N THR A 29 40.02 50.88 -8.14
CA THR A 29 39.70 52.20 -7.58
C THR A 29 38.21 52.52 -7.73
N GLY A 30 37.41 51.56 -8.20
CA GLY A 30 35.96 51.67 -8.21
C GLY A 30 35.41 51.54 -6.80
N ASP A 31 34.28 52.20 -6.55
CA ASP A 31 33.59 52.12 -5.28
C ASP A 31 33.23 50.65 -4.97
N LEU A 32 33.72 50.15 -3.84
CA LEU A 32 33.53 48.78 -3.39
C LEU A 32 32.05 48.49 -3.04
N SER A 33 31.19 49.50 -3.02
CA SER A 33 29.75 49.35 -2.85
C SER A 33 29.01 48.99 -4.16
N VAL A 34 29.63 49.16 -5.34
CA VAL A 34 28.91 49.00 -6.62
C VAL A 34 28.65 47.52 -6.94
N PRO A 35 27.38 47.11 -7.09
CA PRO A 35 27.02 45.77 -7.56
C PRO A 35 27.51 45.51 -8.98
N VAL A 36 28.17 44.38 -9.21
CA VAL A 36 28.65 44.01 -10.56
C VAL A 36 28.12 42.64 -11.00
N GLN A 37 27.77 41.77 -10.06
CA GLN A 37 27.24 40.44 -10.33
C GLN A 37 26.03 40.15 -9.45
N ALA A 38 25.04 39.45 -9.99
CA ALA A 38 23.94 38.92 -9.20
C ALA A 38 23.59 37.50 -9.63
N SER A 39 23.03 36.72 -8.72
CA SER A 39 22.48 35.40 -9.02
C SER A 39 21.05 35.30 -8.51
N ILE A 40 20.17 34.71 -9.32
CA ILE A 40 18.74 34.59 -9.06
C ILE A 40 18.41 33.14 -8.77
N SER A 41 17.80 32.87 -7.61
CA SER A 41 17.44 31.53 -7.18
C SER A 41 15.98 31.45 -6.70
N PHE A 42 15.30 30.38 -7.09
CA PHE A 42 13.90 30.08 -6.73
C PHE A 42 13.63 28.57 -6.74
N GLY A 43 14.65 27.78 -6.39
CA GLY A 43 14.64 26.31 -6.50
C GLY A 43 15.07 25.79 -7.88
N SER A 44 14.93 24.48 -8.10
CA SER A 44 15.22 23.77 -9.35
C SER A 44 14.06 23.86 -10.35
N GLY A 45 14.33 23.72 -11.64
CA GLY A 45 13.31 23.84 -12.68
C GLY A 45 12.97 25.29 -13.03
N ASN A 46 12.45 25.48 -14.24
CA ASN A 46 12.17 26.81 -14.81
C ASN A 46 10.75 26.89 -15.41
N GLN A 47 9.95 25.83 -15.35
CA GLN A 47 8.58 25.82 -15.83
C GLN A 47 7.59 25.90 -14.67
N PHE A 48 6.59 26.75 -14.82
CA PHE A 48 5.61 27.05 -13.78
C PHE A 48 4.18 26.98 -14.34
N LEU A 49 3.23 26.58 -13.49
CA LEU A 49 1.82 26.65 -13.79
C LEU A 49 1.33 28.10 -13.64
N VAL A 50 0.46 28.55 -14.54
CA VAL A 50 -0.20 29.85 -14.40
C VAL A 50 -0.95 29.93 -13.07
N GLY A 51 -0.85 31.07 -12.39
CA GLY A 51 -1.36 31.35 -11.05
C GLY A 51 -0.40 30.99 -9.92
N SER A 52 0.76 30.39 -10.21
CA SER A 52 1.75 30.08 -9.18
C SER A 52 2.40 31.35 -8.65
N THR A 53 2.50 31.45 -7.33
CA THR A 53 3.26 32.49 -6.64
C THR A 53 4.43 31.85 -5.89
N PHE A 54 5.63 32.41 -6.04
CA PHE A 54 6.82 31.87 -5.38
C PHE A 54 7.84 32.95 -5.02
N PRO A 55 8.59 32.78 -3.92
CA PRO A 55 9.65 33.70 -3.55
C PRO A 55 10.86 33.57 -4.48
N VAL A 56 11.51 34.70 -4.73
CA VAL A 56 12.78 34.76 -5.45
C VAL A 56 13.85 35.34 -4.54
N SER A 57 14.97 34.64 -4.43
CA SER A 57 16.17 35.10 -3.73
C SER A 57 17.18 35.64 -4.73
N VAL A 58 17.75 36.80 -4.42
CA VAL A 58 18.82 37.43 -5.20
C VAL A 58 20.05 37.59 -4.32
N ASP A 59 21.17 36.99 -4.72
CA ASP A 59 22.48 37.23 -4.12
C ASP A 59 23.26 38.19 -5.00
N VAL A 60 23.68 39.34 -4.45
CA VAL A 60 24.39 40.41 -5.16
C VAL A 60 25.83 40.49 -4.67
N LEU A 61 26.79 40.57 -5.59
CA LEU A 61 28.23 40.68 -5.32
C LEU A 61 28.82 41.94 -5.96
N ASN A 62 29.73 42.60 -5.24
CA ASN A 62 30.51 43.73 -5.76
C ASN A 62 31.69 43.26 -6.64
N GLY A 63 32.46 44.21 -7.18
CA GLY A 63 33.62 43.96 -8.04
C GLY A 63 34.76 43.13 -7.42
N ILE A 64 34.76 42.93 -6.10
CA ILE A 64 35.72 42.10 -5.36
C ILE A 64 35.11 40.80 -4.82
N GLY A 65 33.86 40.47 -5.19
CA GLY A 65 33.19 39.21 -4.85
C GLY A 65 32.59 39.15 -3.44
N GLN A 66 32.43 40.29 -2.75
CA GLN A 66 31.76 40.37 -1.46
C GLN A 66 30.26 40.59 -1.63
N LYS A 67 29.44 40.00 -0.74
CA LYS A 67 27.99 40.24 -0.73
C LYS A 67 27.68 41.69 -0.42
N VAL A 68 26.80 42.27 -1.23
CA VAL A 68 26.24 43.61 -1.04
C VAL A 68 24.87 43.48 -0.41
N SER A 69 24.55 44.34 0.58
CA SER A 69 23.22 44.34 1.17
C SER A 69 22.15 44.78 0.17
N SER A 70 20.89 44.40 0.40
CA SER A 70 19.77 44.82 -0.47
C SER A 70 19.63 46.34 -0.56
N ASP A 71 19.91 47.04 0.54
CA ASP A 71 19.75 48.48 0.67
C ASP A 71 20.87 49.23 -0.08
N GLU A 72 22.08 48.68 -0.08
CA GLU A 72 23.24 49.21 -0.82
C GLU A 72 23.17 48.88 -2.30
N ALA A 73 22.52 47.78 -2.68
CA ALA A 73 22.47 47.34 -4.07
C ALA A 73 21.51 48.17 -4.95
N ASN A 74 20.53 48.87 -4.35
CA ASN A 74 19.48 49.65 -5.03
C ASN A 74 18.93 48.98 -6.31
N GLY A 75 18.80 47.66 -6.28
CA GLY A 75 18.49 46.86 -7.44
C GLY A 75 17.02 46.47 -7.53
N GLU A 76 16.53 46.36 -8.75
CA GLU A 76 15.14 46.09 -9.07
C GLU A 76 14.98 44.67 -9.63
N LEU A 77 14.11 43.89 -8.98
CA LEU A 77 13.71 42.56 -9.46
C LEU A 77 12.49 42.71 -10.38
N ARG A 78 12.59 42.18 -11.58
CA ARG A 78 11.49 42.16 -12.56
C ARG A 78 11.27 40.76 -13.10
N VAL A 79 10.05 40.50 -13.54
CA VAL A 79 9.72 39.37 -14.39
C VAL A 79 9.23 39.91 -15.73
N SER A 80 9.42 39.13 -16.79
CA SER A 80 8.93 39.51 -18.12
C SER A 80 7.42 39.75 -18.06
N ALA A 81 6.96 40.94 -18.46
CA ALA A 81 5.54 41.32 -18.38
C ALA A 81 4.61 40.41 -19.20
N SER A 82 5.15 39.71 -20.19
CA SER A 82 4.45 38.67 -20.94
C SER A 82 4.16 37.40 -20.13
N VAL A 83 4.75 37.25 -18.94
CA VAL A 83 4.66 36.02 -18.11
C VAL A 83 4.00 36.31 -16.76
N GLY A 84 4.31 37.42 -16.11
CA GLY A 84 3.76 37.70 -14.79
C GLY A 84 4.19 39.03 -14.19
N GLU A 85 4.11 39.12 -12.87
CA GLU A 85 4.47 40.30 -12.09
C GLU A 85 5.32 39.93 -10.85
N VAL A 86 5.96 40.95 -10.27
CA VAL A 86 6.72 40.81 -9.01
C VAL A 86 6.15 41.78 -7.98
N LEU A 87 5.82 41.27 -6.79
CA LEU A 87 5.39 42.08 -5.66
C LEU A 87 6.04 41.56 -4.38
N ASN A 88 6.68 42.44 -3.60
CA ASN A 88 7.31 42.09 -2.32
C ASN A 88 8.29 40.89 -2.41
N GLY A 89 9.07 40.81 -3.48
CA GLY A 89 10.04 39.73 -3.71
C GLY A 89 9.42 38.38 -4.12
N GLN A 90 8.11 38.33 -4.34
CA GLN A 90 7.38 37.17 -4.85
C GLN A 90 7.06 37.39 -6.33
N VAL A 91 7.29 36.36 -7.14
CA VAL A 91 6.86 36.32 -8.55
C VAL A 91 5.53 35.62 -8.61
N THR A 92 4.54 36.24 -9.25
CA THR A 92 3.26 35.61 -9.59
C THR A 92 3.19 35.41 -11.10
N VAL A 93 3.03 34.16 -11.53
CA VAL A 93 2.86 33.80 -12.94
C VAL A 93 1.43 34.04 -13.36
N GLN A 94 1.18 34.90 -14.34
CA GLN A 94 -0.18 35.30 -14.75
C GLN A 94 -0.56 34.79 -16.14
N ASN A 95 0.40 34.65 -17.04
CA ASN A 95 0.15 34.38 -18.45
C ASN A 95 1.02 33.24 -18.97
N VAL A 96 0.46 32.43 -19.87
CA VAL A 96 1.20 31.38 -20.60
C VAL A 96 2.23 32.03 -21.51
N GLY A 97 3.45 31.51 -21.51
CA GLY A 97 4.52 32.02 -22.35
C GLY A 97 5.92 31.71 -21.84
N SER A 98 6.92 32.29 -22.50
CA SER A 98 8.32 32.20 -22.08
C SER A 98 8.87 33.58 -21.77
N GLY A 99 9.82 33.64 -20.85
CA GLY A 99 10.42 34.88 -20.40
C GLY A 99 11.59 34.64 -19.48
N GLY A 100 11.79 35.56 -18.55
CA GLY A 100 12.80 35.45 -17.52
C GLY A 100 12.54 36.41 -16.37
N ILE A 101 13.15 36.06 -15.24
CA ILE A 101 13.27 36.92 -14.07
C ILE A 101 14.64 37.60 -14.20
N SER A 102 14.66 38.93 -14.12
CA SER A 102 15.86 39.73 -14.25
C SER A 102 16.06 40.61 -13.03
N TYR A 103 17.34 40.85 -12.72
CA TYR A 103 17.75 41.78 -11.67
C TYR A 103 18.60 42.87 -12.31
N SER A 104 18.23 44.12 -12.07
CA SER A 104 18.87 45.29 -12.66
C SER A 104 19.32 46.25 -11.57
N VAL A 105 20.47 46.87 -11.74
CA VAL A 105 21.00 47.92 -10.85
C VAL A 105 21.23 49.16 -11.71
N GLU A 106 20.70 50.31 -11.28
CA GLU A 106 20.75 51.58 -12.03
C GLU A 106 20.27 51.46 -13.50
N GLY A 107 19.27 50.59 -13.74
CA GLY A 107 18.70 50.35 -15.06
C GLY A 107 19.49 49.38 -15.96
N SER A 108 20.67 48.91 -15.53
CA SER A 108 21.45 47.90 -16.24
C SER A 108 21.13 46.50 -15.70
N GLN A 109 20.76 45.56 -16.58
CA GLN A 109 20.49 44.18 -16.20
C GLN A 109 21.80 43.43 -15.93
N ILE A 110 22.00 42.99 -14.69
CA ILE A 110 23.20 42.26 -14.26
C ILE A 110 22.96 40.75 -14.04
N ALA A 111 21.70 40.32 -13.99
CA ALA A 111 21.34 38.90 -13.95
C ALA A 111 20.02 38.62 -14.66
N ARG A 112 19.90 37.42 -15.25
CA ARG A 112 18.66 36.91 -15.82
C ARG A 112 18.59 35.40 -15.68
N ARG A 113 17.45 34.89 -15.23
CA ARG A 113 17.14 33.45 -15.20
C ARG A 113 15.87 33.18 -16.01
N PRO A 114 15.93 32.30 -17.04
CA PRO A 114 14.77 32.03 -17.88
C PRO A 114 13.69 31.28 -17.11
N ILE A 115 12.43 31.57 -17.45
CA ILE A 115 11.26 30.83 -16.98
C ILE A 115 10.28 30.61 -18.13
N SER A 116 9.45 29.59 -18.02
CA SER A 116 8.29 29.36 -18.87
C SER A 116 7.05 29.12 -18.01
N ALA A 117 5.90 29.52 -18.54
CA ALA A 117 4.60 29.41 -17.91
C ALA A 117 3.67 28.61 -18.81
N THR A 118 2.89 27.70 -18.22
CA THR A 118 1.91 26.86 -18.91
C THR A 118 0.63 26.74 -18.08
N ASP A 119 -0.50 26.49 -18.72
CA ASP A 119 -1.77 26.13 -18.07
C ASP A 119 -2.19 24.68 -18.37
N THR A 120 -1.38 23.95 -19.14
CA THR A 120 -1.63 22.54 -19.47
C THR A 120 -0.74 21.61 -18.65
N ILE A 121 -1.35 20.57 -18.08
CA ILE A 121 -0.66 19.45 -17.41
C ILE A 121 -0.94 18.19 -18.23
N HIS A 122 0.10 17.47 -18.64
CA HIS A 122 -0.05 16.22 -19.41
C HIS A 122 -0.09 14.98 -18.51
N ASP A 123 0.68 15.00 -17.42
CA ASP A 123 0.70 13.94 -16.42
C ASP A 123 0.67 14.57 -15.03
N PHE A 124 -0.27 14.15 -14.19
CA PHE A 124 -0.39 14.64 -12.82
C PHE A 124 0.48 13.82 -11.83
N GLY A 125 1.12 12.74 -12.29
CA GLY A 125 1.87 11.81 -11.44
C GLY A 125 0.97 10.98 -10.51
N LEU A 126 -0.31 10.85 -10.87
CA LEU A 126 -1.33 10.14 -10.10
C LEU A 126 -1.57 8.73 -10.66
N PRO A 127 -2.06 7.78 -9.84
CA PRO A 127 -2.46 6.47 -10.35
C PRO A 127 -3.60 6.58 -11.37
N THR A 128 -3.69 5.59 -12.26
CA THR A 128 -4.76 5.50 -13.27
C THR A 128 -6.12 5.22 -12.66
N SER A 129 -6.15 4.49 -11.54
CA SER A 129 -7.32 4.17 -10.74
C SER A 129 -6.90 3.89 -9.29
N ILE A 130 -7.85 3.96 -8.37
CA ILE A 130 -7.70 3.55 -6.98
C ILE A 130 -8.60 2.35 -6.76
N THR A 131 -8.03 1.23 -6.34
CA THR A 131 -8.79 0.04 -5.92
C THR A 131 -8.36 -0.31 -4.51
N THR A 132 -9.30 -0.30 -3.58
CA THR A 132 -9.02 -0.54 -2.16
C THR A 132 -10.26 -1.09 -1.45
N SER A 133 -10.12 -1.48 -0.20
CA SER A 133 -11.27 -1.87 0.64
C SER A 133 -11.73 -0.69 1.50
N VAL A 134 -12.89 -0.82 2.14
CA VAL A 134 -13.27 0.05 3.26
C VAL A 134 -12.10 0.11 4.27
N ASP A 135 -11.87 1.30 4.84
CA ASP A 135 -10.71 1.67 5.69
C ASP A 135 -9.34 1.74 4.98
N GLY A 136 -9.30 1.39 3.70
CA GLY A 136 -8.16 1.56 2.83
C GLY A 136 -7.72 3.03 2.68
N ARG A 137 -6.41 3.23 2.48
CA ARG A 137 -5.83 4.57 2.33
C ARG A 137 -4.86 4.66 1.17
N THR A 138 -4.92 5.76 0.42
CA THR A 138 -4.08 6.00 -0.76
C THR A 138 -3.55 7.43 -0.77
N ASN A 139 -2.23 7.61 -0.87
CA ASN A 139 -1.63 8.94 -1.02
C ASN A 139 -1.87 9.47 -2.44
N LEU A 140 -2.28 10.73 -2.55
CA LEU A 140 -2.48 11.42 -3.83
C LEU A 140 -1.51 12.59 -3.95
N ASP A 141 -0.25 12.25 -4.19
CA ASP A 141 0.83 13.22 -4.33
C ASP A 141 0.89 13.72 -5.78
N VAL A 142 0.52 14.98 -6.01
CA VAL A 142 0.50 15.54 -7.35
C VAL A 142 1.91 15.97 -7.77
N LYS A 143 2.36 15.44 -8.91
CA LYS A 143 3.65 15.74 -9.54
C LYS A 143 3.42 16.07 -11.01
N PRO A 144 2.94 17.28 -11.31
CA PRO A 144 2.51 17.64 -12.66
C PRO A 144 3.71 17.76 -13.60
N LYS A 145 3.53 17.25 -14.82
CA LYS A 145 4.54 17.23 -15.87
C LYS A 145 3.98 17.68 -17.21
N ASP A 146 4.87 18.23 -18.04
CA ASP A 146 4.60 18.59 -19.42
C ASP A 146 4.58 17.35 -20.34
N SER A 147 4.34 17.57 -21.64
CA SER A 147 4.34 16.52 -22.66
C SER A 147 5.68 15.81 -22.83
N ASN A 148 6.77 16.41 -22.36
CA ASN A 148 8.13 15.87 -22.45
C ASN A 148 8.54 15.17 -21.14
N GLY A 149 7.66 15.13 -20.14
CA GLY A 149 7.93 14.55 -18.83
C GLY A 149 8.70 15.46 -17.86
N ASN A 150 8.90 16.74 -18.20
CA ASN A 150 9.54 17.71 -17.30
C ASN A 150 8.56 18.16 -16.21
N GLU A 151 9.07 18.33 -14.99
CA GLU A 151 8.27 18.82 -13.87
C GLU A 151 7.79 20.27 -14.08
N ILE A 152 6.50 20.48 -13.84
CA ILE A 152 5.88 21.81 -13.80
C ILE A 152 5.78 22.22 -12.33
N ARG A 153 6.36 23.36 -11.97
CA ARG A 153 6.20 23.91 -10.62
C ARG A 153 4.83 24.54 -10.46
N TYR A 154 4.24 24.41 -9.28
CA TYR A 154 2.93 24.98 -8.97
C TYR A 154 2.90 25.49 -7.52
N ASP A 155 1.94 26.34 -7.20
CA ASP A 155 1.64 26.68 -5.81
C ASP A 155 0.63 25.66 -5.24
N GLY A 156 0.95 25.06 -4.09
CA GLY A 156 0.11 24.05 -3.44
C GLY A 156 -1.29 24.56 -3.10
N LEU A 157 -1.48 25.88 -2.95
CA LEU A 157 -2.79 26.50 -2.76
C LEU A 157 -3.70 26.39 -3.98
N GLN A 158 -3.15 26.08 -5.16
CA GLN A 158 -3.92 25.86 -6.38
C GLN A 158 -4.53 24.47 -6.47
N VAL A 159 -4.18 23.55 -5.56
CA VAL A 159 -4.64 22.16 -5.62
C VAL A 159 -5.96 22.02 -4.88
N GLU A 160 -7.01 21.75 -5.63
CA GLU A 160 -8.31 21.36 -5.11
C GLU A 160 -8.52 19.87 -5.35
N LYS A 161 -9.14 19.21 -4.38
CA LYS A 161 -9.45 17.77 -4.44
C LYS A 161 -10.89 17.55 -3.99
N GLU A 162 -11.63 16.82 -4.81
CA GLU A 162 -13.03 16.46 -4.56
C GLU A 162 -13.19 14.95 -4.68
N VAL A 163 -14.05 14.37 -3.85
CA VAL A 163 -14.46 12.97 -3.96
C VAL A 163 -15.91 12.95 -4.42
N VAL A 164 -16.15 12.31 -5.56
CA VAL A 164 -17.47 12.04 -6.12
C VAL A 164 -17.84 10.59 -5.82
N GLY A 165 -19.10 10.38 -5.45
CA GLY A 165 -19.58 9.11 -4.92
C GLY A 165 -19.35 9.00 -3.42
N ASN A 166 -20.22 8.28 -2.72
CA ASN A 166 -20.13 8.09 -1.27
C ASN A 166 -19.04 7.08 -0.88
N VAL A 167 -17.87 7.11 -1.53
CA VAL A 167 -16.84 6.07 -1.40
C VAL A 167 -15.75 6.42 -0.39
N GLY A 168 -15.59 7.70 -0.05
CA GLY A 168 -14.53 8.13 0.86
C GLY A 168 -14.40 9.63 1.05
N ARG A 169 -13.27 10.03 1.61
CA ARG A 169 -12.89 11.43 1.86
C ARG A 169 -11.39 11.63 1.70
N ILE A 170 -10.95 12.88 1.52
CA ILE A 170 -9.52 13.23 1.48
C ILE A 170 -9.16 14.00 2.75
N ASP A 171 -8.07 13.61 3.41
CA ASP A 171 -7.60 14.28 4.61
C ASP A 171 -6.74 15.53 4.30
N SER A 172 -6.39 16.27 5.34
CA SER A 172 -5.54 17.47 5.23
C SER A 172 -4.12 17.21 4.73
N ARG A 173 -3.69 15.95 4.68
CA ARG A 173 -2.40 15.52 4.11
C ARG A 173 -2.54 15.08 2.66
N GLY A 174 -3.73 15.22 2.07
CA GLY A 174 -3.99 14.86 0.69
C GLY A 174 -4.13 13.36 0.44
N ARG A 175 -4.38 12.55 1.49
CA ARG A 175 -4.60 11.11 1.38
C ARG A 175 -6.08 10.80 1.25
N PHE A 176 -6.44 9.92 0.33
CA PHE A 176 -7.79 9.36 0.23
C PHE A 176 -8.00 8.29 1.31
N HIS A 177 -9.15 8.33 2.00
CA HIS A 177 -9.62 7.35 2.98
C HIS A 177 -10.94 6.78 2.47
N ALA A 178 -10.96 5.49 2.18
CA ALA A 178 -12.17 4.78 1.78
C ALA A 178 -13.09 4.56 2.98
N THR A 179 -14.38 4.81 2.81
CA THR A 179 -15.36 4.74 3.92
C THR A 179 -16.56 3.85 3.62
N ASN A 180 -17.01 3.77 2.37
CA ASN A 180 -18.10 2.87 2.00
C ASN A 180 -17.75 2.17 0.69
N ALA A 181 -18.17 0.92 0.56
CA ALA A 181 -18.01 0.17 -0.68
C ALA A 181 -18.84 0.80 -1.80
N GLY A 182 -18.35 0.64 -3.03
CA GLY A 182 -18.94 1.17 -4.25
C GLY A 182 -17.92 1.84 -5.16
N ASP A 183 -18.42 2.36 -6.27
CA ASP A 183 -17.64 3.08 -7.25
C ASP A 183 -17.82 4.60 -7.09
N GLY A 184 -16.74 5.33 -7.35
CA GLY A 184 -16.70 6.78 -7.30
C GLY A 184 -15.50 7.32 -8.07
N GLU A 185 -15.19 8.59 -7.85
CA GLU A 185 -14.08 9.27 -8.51
C GLU A 185 -13.40 10.25 -7.55
N VAL A 186 -12.08 10.37 -7.64
CA VAL A 186 -11.37 11.53 -7.10
C VAL A 186 -11.09 12.49 -8.24
N ILE A 187 -11.53 13.74 -8.09
CA ILE A 187 -11.24 14.83 -9.02
C ILE A 187 -10.14 15.68 -8.39
N ILE A 188 -9.04 15.86 -9.13
CA ILE A 188 -7.93 16.74 -8.74
C ILE A 188 -7.88 17.88 -9.74
N THR A 189 -8.00 19.11 -9.24
CA THR A 189 -7.94 20.32 -10.04
C THR A 189 -6.74 21.15 -9.63
N ILE A 190 -5.95 21.60 -10.61
CA ILE A 190 -4.82 22.52 -10.39
C ILE A 190 -4.88 23.63 -11.43
N GLY A 191 -5.20 24.84 -10.98
CA GLY A 191 -5.47 25.96 -11.88
C GLY A 191 -6.65 25.64 -12.79
N LYS A 192 -6.41 25.48 -14.10
CA LYS A 192 -7.44 25.13 -15.10
C LYS A 192 -7.43 23.65 -15.51
N ALA A 193 -6.45 22.89 -15.05
CA ALA A 193 -6.29 21.49 -15.44
C ALA A 193 -7.00 20.59 -14.43
N GLU A 194 -7.69 19.57 -14.92
CA GLU A 194 -8.44 18.60 -14.12
C GLU A 194 -7.99 17.17 -14.45
N LYS A 195 -7.86 16.33 -13.43
CA LYS A 195 -7.66 14.89 -13.56
C LYS A 195 -8.71 14.15 -12.72
N LYS A 196 -9.48 13.29 -13.38
CA LYS A 196 -10.38 12.33 -12.74
C LYS A 196 -9.66 11.00 -12.58
N VAL A 197 -9.71 10.45 -11.36
CA VAL A 197 -9.14 9.15 -10.99
C VAL A 197 -10.30 8.27 -10.52
N PRO A 198 -10.70 7.25 -11.30
CA PRO A 198 -11.72 6.30 -10.87
C PRO A 198 -11.34 5.60 -9.57
N VAL A 199 -12.32 5.40 -8.70
CA VAL A 199 -12.18 4.71 -7.42
C VAL A 199 -13.17 3.56 -7.35
N THR A 200 -12.67 2.37 -7.00
CA THR A 200 -13.50 1.23 -6.59
C THR A 200 -13.12 0.86 -5.18
N VAL A 201 -14.10 0.95 -4.27
CA VAL A 201 -13.97 0.52 -2.89
C VAL A 201 -14.74 -0.79 -2.71
N THR A 202 -14.05 -1.86 -2.34
CA THR A 202 -14.70 -3.12 -1.96
C THR A 202 -15.06 -3.10 -0.48
N GLU A 203 -15.93 -4.00 -0.06
CA GLU A 203 -16.13 -4.27 1.37
C GLU A 203 -14.80 -4.59 2.06
N ALA A 204 -14.71 -4.24 3.34
CA ALA A 204 -13.59 -4.66 4.16
C ALA A 204 -13.62 -6.17 4.33
N SER A 205 -12.44 -6.79 4.36
CA SER A 205 -12.37 -8.16 4.85
C SER A 205 -12.84 -8.21 6.30
N PRO A 206 -13.66 -9.21 6.69
CA PRO A 206 -13.99 -9.42 8.09
C PRO A 206 -12.78 -9.86 8.93
N PHE A 207 -11.61 -10.13 8.30
CA PHE A 207 -10.40 -10.58 8.96
C PHE A 207 -9.18 -9.72 8.65
N ASN A 208 -8.34 -9.51 9.67
CA ASN A 208 -7.10 -8.73 9.55
C ASN A 208 -6.04 -9.41 8.67
N ASP A 209 -6.04 -10.75 8.61
CA ASP A 209 -5.02 -11.58 7.99
C ASP A 209 -5.48 -12.28 6.70
N VAL A 210 -6.68 -11.92 6.20
CA VAL A 210 -7.20 -12.39 4.91
C VAL A 210 -7.60 -11.17 4.10
N GLN A 211 -6.79 -10.75 3.15
CA GLN A 211 -7.14 -9.64 2.26
C GLN A 211 -8.17 -10.09 1.20
N THR A 212 -8.94 -9.16 0.64
CA THR A 212 -9.95 -9.46 -0.40
C THR A 212 -9.36 -10.05 -1.68
N ASN A 213 -8.06 -9.86 -1.93
CA ASN A 213 -7.33 -10.47 -3.05
C ASN A 213 -6.65 -11.81 -2.69
N HIS A 214 -6.86 -12.33 -1.49
CA HIS A 214 -6.27 -13.59 -1.06
C HIS A 214 -6.88 -14.76 -1.86
N ALA A 215 -6.05 -15.74 -2.23
CA ALA A 215 -6.44 -16.83 -3.12
C ALA A 215 -7.60 -17.72 -2.60
N TYR A 216 -7.88 -17.66 -1.30
CA TYR A 216 -8.98 -18.40 -0.65
C TYR A 216 -10.02 -17.47 0.00
N TYR A 217 -10.05 -16.18 -0.37
CA TYR A 217 -10.93 -15.19 0.25
C TYR A 217 -12.39 -15.59 0.13
N GLU A 218 -12.82 -15.96 -1.09
CA GLU A 218 -14.21 -16.34 -1.38
C GLU A 218 -14.65 -17.59 -0.60
N GLU A 219 -13.80 -18.61 -0.52
CA GLU A 219 -14.07 -19.84 0.23
C GLU A 219 -14.21 -19.59 1.73
N ILE A 220 -13.37 -18.70 2.26
CA ILE A 220 -13.40 -18.31 3.67
C ILE A 220 -14.66 -17.48 3.95
N LEU A 221 -14.96 -16.49 3.10
CA LEU A 221 -16.11 -15.61 3.25
C LEU A 221 -17.42 -16.41 3.18
N PHE A 222 -17.54 -17.32 2.20
CA PHE A 222 -18.69 -18.21 2.06
C PHE A 222 -19.04 -18.92 3.36
N GLY A 223 -18.05 -19.53 4.02
CA GLY A 223 -18.31 -20.26 5.26
C GLY A 223 -18.56 -19.36 6.47
N VAL A 224 -18.13 -18.10 6.42
CA VAL A 224 -18.43 -17.10 7.46
C VAL A 224 -19.84 -16.57 7.30
N GLU A 225 -20.26 -16.25 6.08
CA GLU A 225 -21.62 -15.79 5.77
C GLU A 225 -22.67 -16.86 6.09
N ARG A 226 -22.34 -18.14 5.85
CA ARG A 226 -23.18 -19.27 6.26
C ARG A 226 -23.09 -19.59 7.76
N GLY A 227 -22.14 -19.00 8.48
CA GLY A 227 -22.06 -19.05 9.94
C GLY A 227 -21.28 -20.23 10.54
N PHE A 228 -20.76 -21.16 9.73
CA PHE A 228 -20.03 -22.33 10.21
C PHE A 228 -18.55 -22.07 10.47
N PHE A 229 -17.95 -21.09 9.79
CA PHE A 229 -16.63 -20.56 10.15
C PHE A 229 -16.73 -19.32 11.01
N ARG A 230 -15.90 -19.31 12.05
CA ARG A 230 -15.64 -18.13 12.87
C ARG A 230 -14.14 -17.84 12.89
N GLY A 231 -13.79 -16.57 12.94
CA GLY A 231 -12.43 -16.12 13.21
C GLY A 231 -12.06 -16.27 14.69
N TYR A 232 -10.88 -15.78 15.02
CA TYR A 232 -10.40 -15.67 16.38
C TYR A 232 -10.81 -14.33 16.99
N PRO A 233 -10.89 -14.20 18.34
CA PRO A 233 -11.28 -12.96 19.01
C PRO A 233 -10.40 -11.74 18.68
N ASN A 234 -9.19 -11.96 18.15
CA ASN A 234 -8.29 -10.90 17.73
C ASN A 234 -8.57 -10.38 16.30
N GLY A 235 -9.61 -10.88 15.63
CA GLY A 235 -9.98 -10.49 14.27
C GLY A 235 -9.22 -11.24 13.16
N ASP A 236 -8.45 -12.28 13.49
CA ASP A 236 -7.76 -13.10 12.47
C ASP A 236 -8.59 -14.33 12.10
N PHE A 237 -8.46 -14.81 10.87
CA PHE A 237 -8.94 -16.13 10.44
C PHE A 237 -7.88 -17.21 10.57
N ARG A 238 -6.60 -16.89 10.38
CA ARG A 238 -5.43 -17.78 10.34
C ARG A 238 -5.53 -18.84 9.23
N PRO A 239 -5.56 -18.42 7.94
CA PRO A 239 -5.84 -19.32 6.81
C PRO A 239 -4.86 -20.48 6.69
N ASN A 240 -3.58 -20.25 7.02
CA ASN A 240 -2.52 -21.25 6.91
C ASN A 240 -2.36 -22.13 8.16
N GLN A 241 -3.08 -21.82 9.24
CA GLN A 241 -3.04 -22.66 10.44
C GLN A 241 -3.78 -23.98 10.15
N ASN A 242 -3.20 -25.10 10.58
CA ASN A 242 -3.86 -26.40 10.46
C ASN A 242 -5.17 -26.43 11.26
N VAL A 243 -6.21 -26.99 10.67
CA VAL A 243 -7.48 -27.21 11.36
C VAL A 243 -7.30 -28.34 12.38
N LEU A 244 -7.81 -28.12 13.60
CA LEU A 244 -7.76 -29.10 14.67
C LEU A 244 -9.02 -29.95 14.66
N ARG A 245 -8.93 -31.19 15.15
CA ARG A 245 -10.07 -32.12 15.22
C ARG A 245 -11.28 -31.53 15.96
N GLN A 246 -11.05 -30.84 17.07
CA GLN A 246 -12.11 -30.14 17.80
C GLN A 246 -12.79 -29.04 16.96
N HIS A 247 -12.03 -28.32 16.13
CA HIS A 247 -12.59 -27.23 15.33
C HIS A 247 -13.47 -27.79 14.21
N VAL A 248 -13.14 -28.96 13.65
CA VAL A 248 -13.99 -29.62 12.65
C VAL A 248 -15.32 -30.07 13.24
N ALA A 249 -15.33 -30.59 14.48
CA ALA A 249 -16.58 -30.89 15.17
C ALA A 249 -17.44 -29.62 15.33
N SER A 250 -16.86 -28.51 15.80
CA SER A 250 -17.59 -27.24 15.93
C SER A 250 -18.07 -26.66 14.60
N VAL A 251 -17.30 -26.83 13.51
CA VAL A 251 -17.73 -26.39 12.17
C VAL A 251 -18.94 -27.18 11.70
N LEU A 252 -18.92 -28.51 11.79
CA LEU A 252 -20.05 -29.34 11.34
C LEU A 252 -21.29 -29.10 12.20
N VAL A 253 -21.15 -28.99 13.52
CA VAL A 253 -22.29 -28.70 14.40
C VAL A 253 -22.96 -27.37 14.06
N ARG A 254 -22.20 -26.36 13.62
CA ARG A 254 -22.77 -25.09 13.13
C ARG A 254 -23.42 -25.23 11.76
N GLU A 255 -22.74 -25.90 10.83
CA GLU A 255 -23.26 -26.09 9.47
C GLU A 255 -24.61 -26.81 9.46
N PHE A 256 -24.83 -27.74 10.38
CA PHE A 256 -26.09 -28.47 10.53
C PHE A 256 -27.05 -27.84 11.57
N ASP A 257 -26.78 -26.63 12.06
CA ASP A 257 -27.61 -25.90 13.04
C ASP A 257 -27.90 -26.70 14.33
N LEU A 258 -26.93 -27.48 14.82
CA LEU A 258 -27.06 -28.33 16.02
C LEU A 258 -26.44 -27.71 17.28
N GLU A 259 -25.99 -26.44 17.25
CA GLU A 259 -25.42 -25.77 18.42
C GLU A 259 -26.43 -25.80 19.59
N GLY A 260 -26.00 -26.32 20.75
CA GLY A 260 -26.84 -26.42 21.96
C GLY A 260 -27.73 -27.66 22.01
N GLN A 261 -27.71 -28.54 21.01
CA GLN A 261 -28.38 -29.84 21.08
C GLN A 261 -27.78 -30.71 22.18
N ALA A 262 -28.64 -31.44 22.91
CA ALA A 262 -28.19 -32.43 23.87
C ALA A 262 -27.63 -33.67 23.16
N ALA A 263 -26.46 -34.14 23.59
CA ALA A 263 -25.84 -35.38 23.13
C ALA A 263 -25.29 -36.16 24.33
N PRO A 264 -25.26 -37.51 24.27
CA PRO A 264 -24.66 -38.31 25.33
C PRO A 264 -23.16 -38.03 25.47
N ASN A 265 -22.61 -38.24 26.68
CA ASN A 265 -21.18 -38.12 26.90
C ASN A 265 -20.44 -39.16 26.03
N PRO A 266 -19.52 -38.75 25.13
CA PRO A 266 -18.81 -39.68 24.26
C PRO A 266 -17.73 -40.50 24.99
N ASN A 267 -17.52 -40.26 26.29
CA ASN A 267 -16.59 -40.96 27.19
C ASN A 267 -15.12 -40.90 26.73
N TYR A 268 -14.70 -39.81 26.09
CA TYR A 268 -13.30 -39.59 25.76
C TYR A 268 -12.51 -39.12 26.98
N VAL A 269 -11.43 -39.83 27.33
CA VAL A 269 -10.63 -39.54 28.54
C VAL A 269 -9.86 -38.22 28.47
N ASP A 270 -9.71 -37.64 27.27
CA ASP A 270 -9.04 -36.37 27.00
C ASP A 270 -9.99 -35.24 26.60
N VAL A 271 -11.30 -35.43 26.81
CA VAL A 271 -12.34 -34.40 26.60
C VAL A 271 -13.25 -34.39 27.84
N PRO A 272 -12.84 -33.77 28.96
CA PRO A 272 -13.68 -33.63 30.14
C PRO A 272 -14.91 -32.75 29.88
N ASP A 273 -15.93 -32.85 30.73
CA ASP A 273 -17.21 -32.12 30.58
C ASP A 273 -17.06 -30.59 30.57
N ASP A 274 -15.97 -30.05 31.12
CA ASP A 274 -15.63 -28.62 31.13
C ASP A 274 -14.74 -28.20 29.95
N HIS A 275 -14.42 -29.11 29.02
CA HIS A 275 -13.68 -28.80 27.80
C HIS A 275 -14.47 -27.81 26.94
N GLY A 276 -13.84 -26.75 26.45
CA GLY A 276 -14.51 -25.64 25.75
C GLY A 276 -15.22 -25.99 24.43
N THR A 277 -15.07 -27.22 23.94
CA THR A 277 -15.79 -27.77 22.77
C THR A 277 -16.43 -29.14 23.07
N PHE A 278 -16.68 -29.45 24.34
CA PHE A 278 -17.24 -30.72 24.77
C PHE A 278 -18.57 -31.03 24.07
N SER A 279 -19.49 -30.06 24.06
CA SER A 279 -20.82 -30.22 23.46
C SER A 279 -20.72 -30.53 21.96
N GLU A 280 -19.90 -29.81 21.21
CA GLU A 280 -19.77 -30.01 19.77
C GLU A 280 -19.10 -31.34 19.44
N ILE A 281 -18.11 -31.77 20.24
CA ILE A 281 -17.48 -33.09 20.09
C ILE A 281 -18.49 -34.20 20.39
N ALA A 282 -19.33 -34.04 21.42
CA ALA A 282 -20.36 -35.01 21.78
C ALA A 282 -21.41 -35.14 20.66
N ILE A 283 -21.95 -34.02 20.17
CA ILE A 283 -22.92 -34.01 19.05
C ILE A 283 -22.30 -34.66 17.81
N ALA A 284 -21.12 -34.21 17.37
CA ALA A 284 -20.51 -34.74 16.16
C ALA A 284 -20.11 -36.23 16.28
N THR A 285 -19.87 -36.72 17.51
CA THR A 285 -19.64 -38.16 17.77
C THR A 285 -20.95 -38.94 17.70
N GLU A 286 -22.03 -38.42 18.27
CA GLU A 286 -23.36 -39.03 18.23
C GLU A 286 -23.89 -39.14 16.80
N GLN A 287 -23.65 -38.12 15.97
CA GLN A 287 -23.97 -38.14 14.54
C GLN A 287 -23.06 -39.07 13.72
N GLY A 288 -22.01 -39.63 14.32
CA GLY A 288 -21.07 -40.52 13.64
C GLY A 288 -20.06 -39.85 12.70
N TRP A 289 -20.04 -38.51 12.64
CA TRP A 289 -19.18 -37.72 11.75
C TRP A 289 -17.71 -37.81 12.17
N VAL A 290 -17.45 -37.71 13.47
CA VAL A 290 -16.10 -37.79 14.06
C VAL A 290 -16.01 -38.94 15.05
N GLN A 291 -14.80 -39.51 15.17
CA GLN A 291 -14.55 -40.65 16.06
C GLN A 291 -13.17 -40.52 16.70
N GLY A 292 -13.06 -40.88 17.98
CA GLY A 292 -11.81 -41.03 18.70
C GLY A 292 -11.20 -42.43 18.56
N ASN A 293 -10.04 -42.65 19.17
CA ASN A 293 -9.40 -43.95 19.22
C ASN A 293 -10.03 -44.81 20.33
N ARG A 294 -10.77 -45.86 19.93
CA ARG A 294 -11.47 -46.75 20.88
C ARG A 294 -10.54 -47.51 21.82
N SER A 295 -9.33 -47.85 21.38
CA SER A 295 -8.36 -48.60 22.19
C SER A 295 -7.74 -47.75 23.29
N THR A 296 -7.56 -46.44 23.07
CA THR A 296 -7.00 -45.51 24.06
C THR A 296 -8.05 -44.68 24.78
N GLY A 297 -9.29 -44.68 24.29
CA GLY A 297 -10.37 -43.81 24.77
C GLY A 297 -10.15 -42.32 24.47
N LYS A 298 -9.26 -41.95 23.55
CA LYS A 298 -8.87 -40.54 23.30
C LYS A 298 -9.45 -39.99 21.99
N PHE A 299 -9.99 -38.78 22.03
CA PHE A 299 -10.43 -38.03 20.86
C PHE A 299 -9.29 -37.26 20.18
N ARG A 300 -8.30 -36.79 20.96
CA ARG A 300 -7.20 -35.91 20.54
C ARG A 300 -7.68 -34.57 19.96
N PRO A 301 -8.38 -33.73 20.76
CA PRO A 301 -9.05 -32.51 20.27
C PRO A 301 -8.09 -31.50 19.62
N THR A 302 -6.85 -31.42 20.11
CA THR A 302 -5.83 -30.47 19.65
C THR A 302 -4.90 -31.00 18.56
N SER A 303 -5.11 -32.23 18.08
CA SER A 303 -4.36 -32.75 16.93
C SER A 303 -4.88 -32.16 15.62
N ALA A 304 -3.96 -31.86 14.71
CA ALA A 304 -4.31 -31.44 13.36
C ALA A 304 -5.03 -32.57 12.62
N LEU A 305 -6.03 -32.22 11.81
CA LEU A 305 -6.71 -33.15 10.93
C LEU A 305 -5.91 -33.34 9.64
N THR A 306 -5.69 -34.57 9.21
CA THR A 306 -5.07 -34.83 7.89
C THR A 306 -6.11 -34.70 6.76
N ARG A 307 -5.64 -34.49 5.53
CA ARG A 307 -6.50 -34.43 4.34
C ARG A 307 -7.33 -35.71 4.14
N GLY A 308 -6.76 -36.89 4.40
CA GLY A 308 -7.47 -38.16 4.34
C GLY A 308 -8.56 -38.28 5.41
N GLN A 309 -8.25 -37.87 6.65
CA GLN A 309 -9.23 -37.85 7.73
C GLN A 309 -10.36 -36.85 7.46
N MET A 310 -10.04 -35.69 6.88
CA MET A 310 -11.03 -34.71 6.43
C MET A 310 -11.98 -35.32 5.40
N ALA A 311 -11.46 -36.07 4.42
CA ALA A 311 -12.30 -36.75 3.45
C ALA A 311 -13.29 -37.70 4.15
N MET A 312 -12.81 -38.53 5.06
CA MET A 312 -13.67 -39.45 5.82
C MET A 312 -14.74 -38.73 6.65
N VAL A 313 -14.40 -37.59 7.25
CA VAL A 313 -15.34 -36.80 8.04
C VAL A 313 -16.43 -36.20 7.15
N LEU A 314 -16.08 -35.59 6.01
CA LEU A 314 -17.05 -34.98 5.09
C LEU A 314 -17.96 -36.03 4.45
N THR A 315 -17.39 -37.16 4.01
CA THR A 315 -18.15 -38.29 3.46
C THR A 315 -19.18 -38.81 4.46
N ARG A 316 -18.82 -38.93 5.74
CA ARG A 316 -19.77 -39.35 6.80
C ARG A 316 -20.82 -38.29 7.11
N ALA A 317 -20.42 -37.02 7.15
CA ALA A 317 -21.32 -35.92 7.51
C ALA A 317 -22.41 -35.69 6.46
N TYR A 318 -22.10 -35.91 5.19
CA TYR A 318 -23.00 -35.65 4.07
C TYR A 318 -23.47 -36.92 3.34
N ASP A 319 -23.21 -38.10 3.93
CA ASP A 319 -23.57 -39.41 3.36
C ASP A 319 -23.15 -39.56 1.89
N LEU A 320 -21.89 -39.25 1.60
CA LEU A 320 -21.37 -39.28 0.24
C LEU A 320 -20.95 -40.70 -0.16
N ASP A 321 -21.36 -41.12 -1.35
CA ASP A 321 -20.89 -42.34 -1.98
C ASP A 321 -19.98 -42.04 -3.19
N ALA A 322 -19.05 -42.96 -3.48
CA ALA A 322 -18.15 -42.88 -4.63
C ALA A 322 -18.85 -43.16 -5.97
N GLY A 323 -19.95 -43.92 -5.95
CA GLY A 323 -20.59 -44.40 -7.16
C GLY A 323 -19.64 -45.19 -8.06
N ASP A 324 -19.90 -45.18 -9.37
CA ASP A 324 -19.13 -45.97 -10.35
C ASP A 324 -17.89 -45.24 -10.90
N VAL A 325 -17.60 -44.02 -10.46
CA VAL A 325 -16.51 -43.19 -10.98
C VAL A 325 -15.26 -43.36 -10.13
N SER A 326 -14.24 -44.04 -10.67
CA SER A 326 -12.93 -44.17 -10.02
C SER A 326 -11.96 -43.09 -10.50
N THR A 327 -11.34 -42.37 -9.55
CA THR A 327 -10.25 -41.42 -9.82
C THR A 327 -8.98 -41.90 -9.12
N SER A 328 -7.88 -42.08 -9.86
CA SER A 328 -6.64 -42.58 -9.26
C SER A 328 -5.72 -41.45 -8.78
N PHE A 329 -5.26 -41.53 -7.53
CA PHE A 329 -4.14 -40.75 -7.01
C PHE A 329 -2.92 -41.66 -6.80
N SER A 330 -1.73 -41.18 -7.15
CA SER A 330 -0.52 -42.02 -7.13
C SER A 330 -0.07 -42.43 -5.72
N ASP A 331 -0.52 -41.70 -4.69
CA ASP A 331 -0.19 -41.88 -3.28
C ASP A 331 -1.36 -42.39 -2.44
N VAL A 332 -2.45 -42.86 -3.06
CA VAL A 332 -3.60 -43.44 -2.36
C VAL A 332 -3.86 -44.85 -2.90
N LYS A 333 -3.75 -45.86 -2.03
CA LYS A 333 -3.97 -47.27 -2.35
C LYS A 333 -5.38 -47.68 -1.92
N SER A 334 -5.96 -48.67 -2.61
CA SER A 334 -7.27 -49.24 -2.24
C SER A 334 -7.31 -49.86 -0.84
N SER A 335 -6.15 -50.16 -0.25
CA SER A 335 -6.02 -50.64 1.13
C SER A 335 -5.96 -49.53 2.18
N ASP A 336 -5.83 -48.27 1.77
CA ASP A 336 -5.69 -47.15 2.71
C ASP A 336 -7.04 -46.82 3.35
N GLU A 337 -7.05 -46.55 4.66
CA GLU A 337 -8.27 -46.24 5.42
C GLU A 337 -9.16 -45.14 4.80
N PRO A 338 -8.63 -44.00 4.29
CA PRO A 338 -9.46 -42.98 3.67
C PRO A 338 -9.77 -43.23 2.18
N TYR A 339 -9.40 -44.36 1.58
CA TYR A 339 -9.49 -44.59 0.12
C TYR A 339 -10.89 -44.29 -0.42
N GLU A 340 -11.92 -44.95 0.10
CA GLU A 340 -13.31 -44.79 -0.37
C GLU A 340 -13.81 -43.35 -0.22
N ALA A 341 -13.49 -42.69 0.90
CA ALA A 341 -13.87 -41.31 1.12
C ALA A 341 -13.19 -40.35 0.14
N ILE A 342 -11.91 -40.60 -0.19
CA ILE A 342 -11.16 -39.84 -1.18
C ILE A 342 -11.76 -40.04 -2.58
N GLN A 343 -12.14 -41.28 -2.93
CA GLN A 343 -12.83 -41.58 -4.18
C GLN A 343 -14.17 -40.83 -4.26
N ALA A 344 -14.96 -40.82 -3.18
CA ALA A 344 -16.23 -40.10 -3.12
C ALA A 344 -16.09 -38.60 -3.36
N LEU A 345 -15.10 -37.96 -2.73
CA LEU A 345 -14.84 -36.54 -2.97
C LEU A 345 -14.36 -36.27 -4.41
N ALA A 346 -13.54 -37.17 -4.98
CA ALA A 346 -13.02 -36.99 -6.33
C ALA A 346 -14.12 -37.18 -7.39
N ALA A 347 -14.95 -38.22 -7.24
CA ALA A 347 -16.09 -38.51 -8.13
C ALA A 347 -17.08 -37.34 -8.22
N LYS A 348 -17.23 -36.58 -7.12
CA LYS A 348 -18.10 -35.40 -7.01
C LYS A 348 -17.41 -34.09 -7.40
N GLY A 349 -16.18 -34.12 -7.88
CA GLY A 349 -15.43 -32.91 -8.27
C GLY A 349 -15.01 -32.01 -7.09
N ILE A 350 -15.22 -32.45 -5.84
CA ILE A 350 -14.87 -31.69 -4.63
C ILE A 350 -13.34 -31.58 -4.51
N THR A 351 -12.62 -32.60 -4.98
CA THR A 351 -11.15 -32.59 -5.07
C THR A 351 -10.64 -33.07 -6.42
N THR A 352 -9.60 -32.39 -6.91
CA THR A 352 -8.81 -32.79 -8.09
C THR A 352 -7.43 -33.31 -7.71
N GLY A 353 -7.08 -33.28 -6.42
CA GLY A 353 -5.70 -33.50 -5.96
C GLY A 353 -4.75 -32.38 -6.36
N TYR A 354 -3.46 -32.66 -6.27
CA TYR A 354 -2.37 -31.77 -6.67
C TYR A 354 -1.99 -32.01 -8.15
N SER A 355 -1.32 -31.02 -8.75
CA SER A 355 -0.88 -31.09 -10.15
C SER A 355 0.11 -32.22 -10.45
N ASP A 356 0.73 -32.80 -9.42
CA ASP A 356 1.63 -33.97 -9.52
C ASP A 356 0.87 -35.31 -9.49
N GLY A 357 -0.47 -35.29 -9.46
CA GLY A 357 -1.32 -36.48 -9.40
C GLY A 357 -1.44 -37.11 -8.01
N THR A 358 -1.01 -36.41 -6.95
CA THR A 358 -1.14 -36.86 -5.56
C THR A 358 -2.37 -36.28 -4.86
N PHE A 359 -2.84 -36.94 -3.80
CA PHE A 359 -3.86 -36.42 -2.89
C PHE A 359 -3.28 -35.93 -1.56
N ARG A 360 -2.18 -36.53 -1.10
CA ARG A 360 -1.46 -36.28 0.15
C ARG A 360 -2.31 -36.56 1.40
N PRO A 361 -2.82 -37.80 1.59
CA PRO A 361 -3.80 -38.12 2.63
C PRO A 361 -3.28 -37.96 4.06
N ASN A 362 -1.96 -38.03 4.26
CA ASN A 362 -1.33 -37.94 5.58
C ASN A 362 -0.90 -36.51 5.95
N GLU A 363 -0.98 -35.56 5.03
CA GLU A 363 -0.63 -34.18 5.30
C GLU A 363 -1.74 -33.47 6.07
N PRO A 364 -1.42 -32.68 7.11
CA PRO A 364 -2.38 -31.80 7.76
C PRO A 364 -3.05 -30.83 6.79
N ILE A 365 -4.34 -30.54 7.00
CA ILE A 365 -5.07 -29.56 6.20
C ILE A 365 -5.15 -28.20 6.90
N SER A 366 -4.90 -27.13 6.14
CA SER A 366 -5.05 -25.75 6.61
C SER A 366 -6.53 -25.36 6.74
N ARG A 367 -6.82 -24.33 7.52
CA ARG A 367 -8.18 -23.77 7.64
C ARG A 367 -8.73 -23.28 6.30
N ALA A 368 -7.91 -22.61 5.50
CA ALA A 368 -8.30 -22.16 4.17
C ALA A 368 -8.62 -23.32 3.22
N HIS A 369 -7.80 -24.37 3.21
CA HIS A 369 -8.10 -25.57 2.41
C HIS A 369 -9.35 -26.28 2.90
N PHE A 370 -9.56 -26.39 4.22
CA PHE A 370 -10.81 -26.96 4.74
C PHE A 370 -12.04 -26.16 4.27
N ALA A 371 -11.95 -24.82 4.22
CA ALA A 371 -12.99 -23.97 3.67
C ALA A 371 -13.24 -24.22 2.18
N THR A 372 -12.18 -24.42 1.39
CA THR A 372 -12.32 -24.80 -0.03
C THR A 372 -13.05 -26.12 -0.22
N PHE A 373 -12.75 -27.14 0.59
CA PHE A 373 -13.45 -28.42 0.52
C PHE A 373 -14.92 -28.28 0.91
N MET A 374 -15.23 -27.55 1.98
CA MET A 374 -16.61 -27.29 2.41
C MET A 374 -17.40 -26.53 1.33
N LYS A 375 -16.84 -25.44 0.78
CA LYS A 375 -17.51 -24.66 -0.27
C LYS A 375 -17.83 -25.52 -1.48
N ARG A 376 -16.83 -26.23 -2.04
CA ARG A 376 -17.04 -27.10 -3.22
C ARG A 376 -18.04 -28.21 -2.95
N LEU A 377 -18.02 -28.77 -1.74
CA LEU A 377 -18.97 -29.81 -1.34
C LEU A 377 -20.39 -29.25 -1.28
N ILE A 378 -20.60 -28.08 -0.68
CA ILE A 378 -21.92 -27.46 -0.56
C ILE A 378 -22.42 -26.99 -1.93
N ASP A 379 -21.56 -26.33 -2.72
CA ASP A 379 -21.89 -25.93 -4.10
C ASP A 379 -22.38 -27.14 -4.91
N HIS A 380 -21.69 -28.29 -4.82
CA HIS A 380 -22.08 -29.52 -5.52
C HIS A 380 -23.45 -30.09 -5.07
N LEU A 381 -23.84 -29.87 -3.81
CA LEU A 381 -25.13 -30.34 -3.28
C LEU A 381 -26.29 -29.40 -3.58
N GLU A 382 -25.99 -28.13 -3.89
CA GLU A 382 -26.97 -27.09 -4.20
C GLU A 382 -27.21 -26.91 -5.73
N GLU A 383 -26.37 -27.52 -6.57
CA GLU A 383 -26.59 -27.72 -8.03
C GLU A 383 -27.72 -28.72 -8.31
#